data_AF-K9GG57-F1
#
_entry.id   AF-K9GG57-F1
#
_cell.length_a   1.000
_cell.length_b   1.000
_cell.length_c   1.000
_cell.angle_alpha   90.00
_cell.angle_beta   90.00
_cell.angle_gamma   90.00
#
_symmetry.space_group_name_H-M   'P 1'
#
loop_
_entity.id
_entity.type
_entity.pdbx_description
1 polymer ?
#
loop_
_entity_poly.entity_id
_entity_poly.type
_entity_poly.pdbx_seq_one_letter_code
_entity_poly.pdbx_strand_id
1 'polypeptide(L)'
;MASGQTLGFIGCGYMGGAVLQGLLNSAFSTKSAETTPKPILHFIACTKTAKSAARLQTTIAPEHKELIKIVSDRTVQTMQESHIIILSCKPFMAEAVF
;
A
#
# COMPACT_ATOMS: atom_id res chain seq x y z
N MET A 1 13.81 18.50 -7.15
CA MET A 1 13.76 17.76 -5.87
C MET A 1 12.95 16.52 -6.13
N ALA A 2 13.50 15.31 -5.96
CA ALA A 2 12.78 14.09 -6.30
C ALA A 2 11.61 13.90 -5.32
N SER A 3 10.41 14.33 -5.72
CA SER A 3 9.18 14.10 -4.97
C SER A 3 8.88 12.61 -5.02
N GLY A 4 9.10 11.91 -3.90
CA GLY A 4 8.77 10.49 -3.80
C GLY A 4 7.30 10.26 -4.05
N GLN A 5 6.98 9.31 -4.92
CA GLN A 5 5.59 8.97 -5.21
C GLN A 5 4.98 8.22 -4.03
N THR A 6 3.67 8.43 -3.84
CA THR A 6 2.84 7.72 -2.87
C THR A 6 2.01 6.67 -3.58
N LEU A 7 2.13 5.42 -3.15
CA LEU A 7 1.39 4.28 -3.67
C LEU A 7 0.22 3.93 -2.74
N GLY A 8 -1.00 4.08 -3.24
CA GLY A 8 -2.23 3.77 -2.52
C GLY A 8 -2.81 2.42 -2.91
N PHE A 9 -3.04 1.55 -1.94
CA PHE A 9 -3.76 0.29 -2.14
C PHE A 9 -5.19 0.41 -1.65
N ILE A 10 -6.15 0.08 -2.53
CA ILE A 10 -7.57 0.05 -2.21
C ILE A 10 -8.03 -1.40 -2.16
N GLY A 11 -8.39 -1.87 -0.98
CA GLY A 11 -8.87 -3.23 -0.78
C GLY A 11 -7.75 -4.24 -0.51
N CYS A 12 -7.03 -4.09 0.60
CA CYS A 12 -5.94 -5.01 0.96
C CYS A 12 -6.44 -6.33 1.58
N GLY A 13 -7.10 -7.17 0.77
CA GLY A 13 -7.41 -8.56 1.11
C GLY A 13 -6.14 -9.43 1.15
N TYR A 14 -6.29 -10.75 1.01
CA TYR A 14 -5.12 -11.63 0.93
C TYR A 14 -4.22 -11.30 -0.27
N MET A 15 -4.82 -11.14 -1.46
CA MET A 15 -4.08 -10.78 -2.66
C MET A 15 -3.41 -9.40 -2.56
N GLY A 16 -4.17 -8.37 -2.19
CA GLY A 16 -3.63 -7.02 -2.02
C GLY A 16 -2.51 -6.96 -0.98
N GLY A 17 -2.67 -7.65 0.16
CA GLY A 17 -1.65 -7.73 1.19
C GLY A 17 -0.36 -8.43 0.74
N ALA A 18 -0.46 -9.50 -0.04
CA ALA A 18 0.70 -10.21 -0.57
C ALA A 18 1.48 -9.36 -1.59
N VAL A 19 0.79 -8.70 -2.52
CA VAL A 19 1.42 -7.77 -3.48
C VAL A 19 2.10 -6.62 -2.75
N LEU A 20 1.41 -6.03 -1.77
CA LEU A 20 1.95 -4.97 -0.93
C LEU A 20 3.23 -5.40 -0.20
N GLN A 21 3.24 -6.57 0.43
CA GLN A 21 4.45 -7.13 1.04
C GLN A 21 5.59 -7.30 0.03
N GLY A 22 5.30 -7.83 -1.16
CA GLY A 22 6.30 -8.01 -2.22
C GLY A 22 6.91 -6.68 -2.65
N LEU A 23 6.08 -5.63 -2.80
CA LEU A 23 6.56 -4.30 -3.14
C LEU A 23 7.37 -3.65 -2.02
N LEU A 24 6.95 -3.79 -0.75
CA LEU A 24 7.73 -3.29 0.39
C LEU A 24 9.10 -3.98 0.45
N ASN A 25 9.13 -5.30 0.30
CA ASN A 25 10.36 -6.08 0.26
C ASN A 25 11.27 -5.66 -0.89
N SER A 26 10.71 -5.39 -2.08
CA SER A 26 11.48 -4.96 -3.25
C SER A 26 11.98 -3.52 -3.12
N ALA A 27 11.12 -2.59 -2.69
CA ALA A 27 11.44 -1.17 -2.57
C ALA A 27 12.44 -0.90 -1.43
N PHE A 28 12.40 -1.70 -0.37
CA PHE A 28 13.23 -1.50 0.83
C PHE A 28 14.22 -2.62 1.09
N SER A 29 14.47 -3.51 0.12
CA SER A 29 15.51 -4.53 0.24
C SER A 29 16.88 -3.87 0.44
N THR A 30 17.53 -4.18 1.56
CA THR A 30 18.89 -3.72 1.90
C THR A 30 19.97 -4.28 0.98
N LYS A 31 19.65 -5.25 0.12
CA LYS A 31 20.60 -5.88 -0.83
C LYS A 31 20.88 -5.06 -2.07
N SER A 32 20.05 -4.07 -2.41
CA SER A 32 20.32 -3.18 -3.54
C SER A 32 21.14 -1.99 -3.06
N ALA A 33 22.44 -2.19 -2.95
CA ALA A 33 23.43 -1.13 -2.84
C ALA A 33 23.53 -0.40 -4.18
N GLU A 34 22.48 0.32 -4.59
CA GLU A 34 22.49 1.03 -5.87
C GLU A 34 21.95 2.45 -5.74
N THR A 35 22.72 3.34 -6.33
CA THR A 35 22.66 4.80 -6.41
C THR A 35 21.42 5.34 -7.13
N THR A 36 20.39 4.51 -7.32
CA THR A 36 19.17 4.81 -8.08
C THR A 36 18.11 5.38 -7.15
N PRO A 37 17.55 6.57 -7.46
CA PRO A 37 16.47 7.15 -6.68
C PRO A 37 15.27 6.19 -6.62
N LYS A 38 14.81 5.87 -5.40
CA LYS A 38 13.59 5.08 -5.22
C LYS A 38 12.39 5.92 -5.68
N PRO A 39 11.63 5.48 -6.70
CA PRO A 39 10.52 6.28 -7.22
C PRO A 39 9.35 6.36 -6.23
N ILE A 40 9.14 5.32 -5.41
CA ILE A 40 8.07 5.23 -4.40
C ILE A 40 8.70 5.32 -3.01
N LEU A 41 8.27 6.31 -2.23
CA LEU A 41 8.75 6.52 -0.85
C LEU A 41 7.68 6.25 0.20
N HIS A 42 6.40 6.31 -0.18
CA HIS A 42 5.29 6.23 0.75
C HIS A 42 4.26 5.21 0.29
N PHE A 43 3.78 4.40 1.23
CA PHE A 43 2.73 3.41 1.00
C PHE A 43 1.53 3.73 1.89
N ILE A 44 0.34 3.70 1.30
CA ILE A 44 -0.93 3.81 2.04
C ILE A 44 -1.79 2.61 1.68
N ALA A 45 -2.24 1.86 2.68
CA ALA A 45 -3.13 0.73 2.49
C ALA A 45 -4.50 1.04 3.12
N CYS A 46 -5.53 1.13 2.28
CA CYS A 46 -6.91 1.24 2.71
C CYS A 46 -7.61 -0.12 2.66
N THR A 47 -8.23 -0.47 3.78
CA THR A 47 -9.14 -1.63 3.88
C THR A 47 -10.56 -1.17 4.12
N LYS A 48 -11.55 -2.02 3.79
CA LYS A 48 -12.96 -1.71 4.05
C LYS A 48 -13.29 -1.68 5.54
N THR A 49 -12.62 -2.49 6.37
CA THR A 49 -12.98 -2.67 7.78
C THR A 49 -11.75 -2.60 8.68
N ALA A 50 -11.92 -2.07 9.88
CA ALA A 50 -10.86 -2.02 10.90
C ALA A 50 -10.28 -3.41 11.22
N LYS A 51 -11.11 -4.46 11.23
CA LYS A 51 -10.66 -5.85 11.39
C LYS A 51 -9.67 -6.27 10.29
N SER A 52 -9.89 -5.84 9.05
CA SER A 52 -8.97 -6.14 7.94
C SER A 52 -7.70 -5.32 8.03
N ALA A 53 -7.78 -4.05 8.46
CA ALA A 53 -6.60 -3.23 8.74
C ALA A 53 -5.72 -3.88 9.80
N ALA A 54 -6.30 -4.30 10.93
CA ALA A 54 -5.57 -4.98 12.00
C ALA A 54 -4.89 -6.26 11.51
N ARG A 55 -5.60 -7.09 10.72
CA ARG A 55 -5.02 -8.31 10.12
C ARG A 55 -3.87 -8.00 9.15
N LEU A 56 -4.00 -6.93 8.35
CA LEU A 56 -2.92 -6.51 7.47
C LEU A 56 -1.70 -6.08 8.28
N GLN A 57 -1.91 -5.30 9.34
CA GLN A 57 -0.87 -4.78 10.21
C GLN A 57 -0.08 -5.88 10.94
N THR A 58 -0.70 -7.03 11.25
CA THR A 58 -0.01 -8.22 11.77
C THR A 58 0.74 -9.02 10.70
N THR A 59 0.33 -8.89 9.42
CA THR A 59 0.97 -9.60 8.31
C THR A 59 2.20 -8.86 7.82
N ILE A 60 2.21 -7.53 7.87
CA ILE A 60 3.37 -6.71 7.48
C ILE A 60 4.56 -6.97 8.41
N ALA A 61 5.74 -7.16 7.80
CA ALA A 61 6.98 -7.39 8.54
C ALA A 61 7.31 -6.16 9.42
N PRO A 62 7.83 -6.36 10.66
CA PRO A 62 8.07 -5.27 11.61
C PRO A 62 8.86 -4.10 11.03
N GLU A 63 9.88 -4.38 10.21
CA GLU A 63 10.74 -3.39 9.55
C GLU A 63 10.01 -2.48 8.56
N HIS A 64 8.87 -2.92 8.02
CA HIS A 64 8.08 -2.15 7.05
C HIS A 64 6.93 -1.38 7.67
N LYS A 65 6.65 -1.57 8.97
CA LYS A 65 5.48 -0.96 9.63
C LYS A 65 5.53 0.57 9.64
N GLU A 66 6.73 1.16 9.73
CA GLU A 66 6.91 2.61 9.69
C GLU A 66 6.83 3.19 8.27
N LEU A 67 6.96 2.33 7.25
CA LEU A 67 6.98 2.71 5.83
C LEU A 67 5.59 2.71 5.21
N ILE A 68 4.58 2.21 5.94
CA ILE A 68 3.21 2.08 5.47
C ILE A 68 2.18 2.65 6.45
N LYS A 69 1.31 3.51 5.92
CA LYS A 69 0.10 3.98 6.62
C LYS A 69 -1.06 3.02 6.32
N ILE A 70 -1.56 2.32 7.33
CA ILE A 70 -2.74 1.46 7.19
C ILE A 70 -3.96 2.18 7.74
N VAL A 71 -4.99 2.32 6.90
CA VAL A 71 -6.27 2.95 7.24
C VAL A 71 -7.45 2.03 6.91
N SER A 72 -8.59 2.30 7.52
CA SER A 72 -9.85 1.65 7.19
C SER A 72 -10.93 2.67 6.88
N ASP A 73 -11.79 2.33 5.93
CA ASP A 73 -12.97 3.13 5.54
C ASP A 73 -12.63 4.56 5.08
N ARG A 74 -11.47 4.72 4.43
CA ARG A 74 -10.92 6.01 3.98
C ARG A 74 -10.51 5.98 2.51
N THR A 75 -11.30 5.30 1.67
CA THR A 75 -10.97 5.04 0.26
C THR A 75 -10.69 6.33 -0.52
N VAL A 76 -11.63 7.28 -0.52
CA VAL A 76 -11.50 8.55 -1.27
C VAL A 76 -10.29 9.35 -0.80
N GLN A 77 -10.12 9.49 0.52
CA GLN A 77 -8.96 10.18 1.08
C GLN A 77 -7.65 9.49 0.67
N THR A 78 -7.60 8.16 0.70
CA THR A 78 -6.41 7.40 0.29
C THR A 78 -6.10 7.62 -1.18
N MET A 79 -7.12 7.67 -2.05
CA MET A 79 -6.94 7.98 -3.47
C MET A 79 -6.41 9.40 -3.69
N GLN A 80 -6.94 10.38 -2.95
CA GLN A 80 -6.49 11.78 -3.03
C GLN A 80 -5.05 11.97 -2.53
N GLU A 81 -4.63 11.22 -1.52
CA GLU A 81 -3.26 11.24 -0.98
C GLU A 81 -2.26 10.45 -1.85
N SER A 82 -2.73 9.69 -2.85
CA SER A 82 -1.89 8.78 -3.64
C SER A 82 -1.66 9.28 -5.06
N HIS A 83 -0.44 9.07 -5.55
CA HIS A 83 -0.07 9.37 -6.93
C HIS A 83 -0.37 8.18 -7.86
N ILE A 84 -0.19 6.97 -7.34
CA ILE A 84 -0.49 5.72 -8.03
C ILE A 84 -1.48 4.96 -7.16
N ILE A 85 -2.53 4.42 -7.77
CA ILE A 85 -3.58 3.68 -7.08
C ILE A 85 -3.59 2.22 -7.59
N ILE A 86 -3.49 1.28 -6.66
CA ILE A 86 -3.67 -0.16 -6.91
C ILE A 86 -5.03 -0.58 -6.35
N LEU A 87 -5.96 -0.91 -7.25
CA LEU A 87 -7.23 -1.52 -6.89
C LEU A 87 -7.00 -3.02 -6.68
N SER A 88 -7.00 -3.45 -5.42
CA SER A 88 -6.82 -4.84 -4.99
C SER A 88 -8.08 -5.44 -4.38
N CYS A 89 -9.23 -4.81 -4.65
CA CYS A 89 -10.55 -5.27 -4.24
C CYS A 89 -11.06 -6.40 -5.16
N LYS A 90 -12.23 -6.96 -4.82
CA LYS A 90 -12.91 -7.92 -5.70
C LYS A 90 -13.34 -7.21 -7.00
N PRO A 91 -13.32 -7.88 -8.16
CA PRO A 91 -13.63 -7.24 -9.44
C PRO A 91 -14.94 -6.44 -9.46
N PHE A 92 -16.04 -7.00 -8.94
CA PHE A 92 -17.34 -6.31 -8.87
C PHE A 92 -17.35 -5.06 -7.97
N MET A 93 -16.37 -4.90 -7.08
CA MET A 93 -16.24 -3.70 -6.24
C MET A 93 -15.49 -2.58 -6.96
N ALA A 94 -14.76 -2.90 -8.04
CA ALA A 94 -14.06 -1.90 -8.84
C ALA A 94 -15.05 -1.01 -9.61
N GLU A 95 -16.22 -1.53 -9.98
CA GLU A 95 -17.28 -0.73 -10.61
C GLU A 95 -17.75 0.41 -9.69
N ALA A 96 -17.83 0.18 -8.37
CA ALA A 96 -18.20 1.23 -7.41
C ALA A 96 -17.09 2.26 -7.16
N VAL A 97 -15.93 2.13 -7.81
CA VAL A 97 -14.81 3.06 -7.72
C VAL A 97 -14.79 4.05 -8.91
N PHE A 98 -15.42 3.69 -10.04
CA PHE A 98 -15.52 4.51 -11.25
C PHE A 98 -16.91 5.13 -11.39
#